data_AF-A0A150H3P1-F1
#
_entry.id   AF-A0A150H3P1-F1
#
_cell.length_a   1.000
_cell.length_b   1.000
_cell.length_c   1.000
_cell.angle_alpha   90.00
_cell.angle_beta   90.00
_cell.angle_gamma   90.00
#
_symmetry.space_group_name_H-M   'P 1'
#
loop_
_entity.id
_entity.type
_entity.pdbx_description
1 polymer ?
#
loop_
_entity_poly.entity_id
_entity_poly.type
_entity_poly.pdbx_seq_one_letter_code
_entity_poly.pdbx_strand_id
1 'polypeptide(L)'
;MGILSSLNYGLQIGSVHVPGLMDIESYATVHQMVSTVRGVRRADVTALDAIRAAFPGGSMTGAPKVRTMAIIDSLEGRARGVYSGCIGFMSFNDTFDLNIVIRTAVMQHEERQDGAAGGRQEDCRTQAANGAASAPAPVRCMSIGAGGAIVVQSQLEAEYEEMRLKARALLRAVGMCEGVEGPVPVLAE
;
A
#
# COMPACT_ATOMS: atom_id res chain seq x y z
N MET A 1 -11.58 4.91 14.25
CA MET A 1 -12.31 3.76 14.86
C MET A 1 -11.58 2.42 14.68
N GLY A 2 -11.09 2.07 13.47
CA GLY A 2 -10.42 0.77 13.23
C GLY A 2 -9.11 0.51 14.00
N ILE A 3 -8.30 1.54 14.26
CA ILE A 3 -7.04 1.43 15.02
C ILE A 3 -7.30 1.03 16.49
N LEU A 4 -8.27 1.66 17.15
CA LEU A 4 -8.60 1.39 18.55
C LEU A 4 -9.06 -0.07 18.75
N SER A 5 -9.92 -0.58 17.87
CA SER A 5 -10.36 -1.97 17.94
C SER A 5 -9.23 -2.97 17.72
N SER A 6 -8.24 -2.64 16.87
CA SER A 6 -7.12 -3.52 16.56
C SER A 6 -6.10 -3.57 17.72
N LEU A 7 -5.91 -2.45 18.41
CA LEU A 7 -4.94 -2.33 19.50
C LEU A 7 -5.48 -2.80 20.86
N ASN A 8 -6.80 -2.86 21.05
CA ASN A 8 -7.39 -3.21 22.35
C ASN A 8 -6.98 -4.61 22.86
N TYR A 9 -6.56 -5.52 21.97
CA TYR A 9 -6.13 -6.86 22.33
C TYR A 9 -4.74 -6.96 22.98
N GLY A 10 -3.89 -5.93 22.88
CA GLY A 10 -2.49 -5.98 23.34
C GLY A 10 -2.09 -4.92 24.37
N LEU A 11 -3.01 -4.02 24.72
CA LEU A 11 -2.74 -2.87 25.60
C LEU A 11 -3.31 -3.09 27.01
N GLN A 12 -2.72 -2.42 27.99
CA GLN A 12 -3.22 -2.39 29.36
C GLN A 12 -4.55 -1.64 29.41
N ILE A 13 -5.54 -2.20 30.10
CA ILE A 13 -6.87 -1.60 30.24
C ILE A 13 -6.73 -0.21 30.88
N GLY A 14 -7.41 0.79 30.33
CA GLY A 14 -7.38 2.18 30.82
C GLY A 14 -6.14 2.98 30.39
N SER A 15 -5.14 2.36 29.74
CA SER A 15 -3.95 3.09 29.25
C SER A 15 -4.14 3.77 27.90
N VAL A 16 -5.16 3.34 27.14
CA VAL A 16 -5.43 3.85 25.79
C VAL A 16 -6.00 5.26 25.85
N HIS A 17 -5.34 6.19 25.18
CA HIS A 17 -5.77 7.58 25.09
C HIS A 17 -5.42 8.16 23.70
N VAL A 18 -6.05 9.29 23.38
CA VAL A 18 -5.94 9.96 22.08
C VAL A 18 -5.38 11.37 22.32
N PRO A 19 -4.05 11.54 22.39
CA PRO A 19 -3.45 12.84 22.69
C PRO A 19 -3.64 13.90 21.58
N GLY A 20 -3.94 13.48 20.36
CA GLY A 20 -4.26 14.36 19.23
C GLY A 20 -5.42 13.78 18.45
N LEU A 21 -6.53 14.49 18.36
CA LEU A 21 -7.77 14.03 17.73
C LEU A 21 -8.12 14.98 16.59
N MET A 22 -8.11 14.43 15.36
CA MET A 22 -8.42 15.16 14.13
C MET A 22 -7.56 16.42 13.93
N ASP A 23 -6.30 16.36 14.33
CA ASP A 23 -5.33 17.44 14.10
C ASP A 23 -5.07 17.60 12.60
N ILE A 24 -4.93 18.84 12.15
CA ILE A 24 -4.59 19.13 10.75
C ILE A 24 -3.08 19.32 10.64
N GLU A 25 -2.42 18.35 10.03
CA GLU A 25 -1.01 18.43 9.68
C GLU A 25 -0.84 18.95 8.25
N SER A 26 0.00 19.97 8.10
CA SER A 26 0.27 20.58 6.80
C SER A 26 1.56 20.02 6.21
N TYR A 27 1.45 19.45 5.03
CA TYR A 27 2.57 18.99 4.22
C TYR A 27 2.73 19.88 2.98
N ALA A 28 3.80 19.68 2.22
CA ALA A 28 4.16 20.55 1.08
C ALA A 28 3.03 20.75 0.07
N THR A 29 2.18 19.73 -0.17
CA THR A 29 1.16 19.77 -1.21
C THR A 29 -0.26 19.46 -0.72
N VAL A 30 -0.41 18.98 0.51
CA VAL A 30 -1.70 18.53 1.07
C VAL A 30 -1.75 18.78 2.56
N HIS A 31 -2.97 18.98 3.08
CA HIS A 31 -3.24 18.94 4.51
C HIS A 31 -3.86 17.58 4.84
N GLN A 32 -3.44 16.97 5.94
CA GLN A 32 -3.94 15.67 6.38
C GLN A 32 -4.56 15.79 7.76
N MET A 33 -5.73 15.19 7.94
CA MET A 33 -6.33 15.01 9.24
C MET A 33 -5.71 13.78 9.90
N VAL A 34 -4.99 13.98 11.00
CA VAL A 34 -4.24 12.96 11.72
C VAL A 34 -4.84 12.81 13.11
N SER A 35 -4.90 11.58 13.61
CA SER A 35 -5.24 11.31 15.00
C SER A 35 -4.20 10.37 15.59
N THR A 36 -3.65 10.74 16.73
CA THR A 36 -2.64 9.96 17.43
C THR A 36 -3.32 9.14 18.51
N VAL A 37 -3.10 7.82 18.52
CA VAL A 37 -3.57 6.92 19.57
C VAL A 37 -2.35 6.33 20.28
N ARG A 38 -2.36 6.35 21.61
CA ARG A 38 -1.28 5.79 22.44
C ARG A 38 -1.86 4.88 23.52
N GLY A 39 -1.07 3.92 23.96
CA GLY A 39 -1.37 3.09 25.12
C GLY A 39 -0.16 2.29 25.54
N VAL A 40 -0.22 1.72 26.74
CA VAL A 40 0.88 0.92 27.30
C VAL A 40 0.65 -0.53 26.90
N ARG A 41 1.63 -1.13 26.22
CA ARG A 41 1.59 -2.55 25.88
C ARG A 41 1.59 -3.39 27.16
N ARG A 42 0.82 -4.47 27.19
CA ARG A 42 0.90 -5.42 28.31
C ARG A 42 2.26 -6.12 28.34
N ALA A 43 2.67 -6.57 29.54
CA ALA A 43 3.96 -7.23 29.73
C ALA A 43 4.05 -8.60 29.06
N ASP A 44 2.90 -9.26 28.85
CA ASP A 44 2.77 -10.58 28.22
C ASP A 44 2.67 -10.54 26.68
N VAL A 45 2.70 -9.34 26.08
CA VAL A 45 2.52 -9.13 24.63
C VAL A 45 3.85 -8.70 24.03
N THR A 46 4.29 -9.35 22.96
CA THR A 46 5.52 -8.97 22.24
C THR A 46 5.26 -7.86 21.23
N ALA A 47 6.31 -7.21 20.69
CA ALA A 47 6.14 -6.27 19.58
C ALA A 47 5.49 -6.96 18.36
N LEU A 48 5.88 -8.20 18.08
CA LEU A 48 5.34 -8.95 16.95
C LEU A 48 3.84 -9.22 17.08
N ASP A 49 3.36 -9.52 18.30
CA ASP A 49 1.94 -9.68 18.57
C ASP A 49 1.16 -8.38 18.38
N ALA A 50 1.75 -7.25 18.80
CA ALA A 50 1.18 -5.93 18.57
C ALA A 50 1.08 -5.61 17.06
N ILE A 51 2.12 -5.92 16.28
CA ILE A 51 2.13 -5.75 14.83
C ILE A 51 1.06 -6.65 14.19
N ARG A 52 0.99 -7.92 14.55
CA ARG A 52 -0.02 -8.87 14.04
C ARG A 52 -1.45 -8.42 14.32
N ALA A 53 -1.71 -7.86 15.50
CA ALA A 53 -3.03 -7.35 15.86
C ALA A 53 -3.41 -6.08 15.08
N ALA A 54 -2.44 -5.18 14.87
CA ALA A 54 -2.68 -3.92 14.17
C ALA A 54 -2.77 -4.09 12.65
N PHE A 55 -1.98 -5.00 12.08
CA PHE A 55 -1.87 -5.23 10.64
C PHE A 55 -3.12 -5.93 10.06
N PRO A 56 -3.46 -5.70 8.78
CA PRO A 56 -3.02 -4.59 7.93
C PRO A 56 -3.57 -3.23 8.38
N GLY A 57 -2.94 -2.16 7.90
CA GLY A 57 -3.30 -0.79 8.25
C GLY A 57 -4.77 -0.48 7.99
N GLY A 58 -5.46 0.08 8.98
CA GLY A 58 -6.90 0.36 8.90
C GLY A 58 -7.27 1.36 7.80
N SER A 59 -6.39 2.30 7.47
CA SER A 59 -6.59 3.25 6.37
C SER A 59 -6.60 2.60 4.98
N MET A 60 -5.98 1.42 4.84
CA MET A 60 -5.88 0.71 3.55
C MET A 60 -6.93 -0.39 3.37
N THR A 61 -7.65 -0.71 4.43
CA THR A 61 -8.59 -1.83 4.48
C THR A 61 -10.00 -1.42 4.84
N GLY A 62 -10.24 -0.30 5.52
CA GLY A 62 -11.58 0.16 5.86
C GLY A 62 -12.17 -0.49 7.13
N ALA A 63 -13.49 -0.37 7.30
CA ALA A 63 -14.20 -0.86 8.47
C ALA A 63 -15.60 -1.40 8.11
N PRO A 64 -16.01 -2.57 8.61
CA PRO A 64 -15.24 -3.55 9.42
C PRO A 64 -14.13 -4.26 8.62
N LYS A 65 -12.91 -4.30 9.17
CA LYS A 65 -11.66 -4.74 8.49
C LYS A 65 -11.82 -6.06 7.72
N VAL A 66 -12.30 -7.12 8.36
CA VAL A 66 -12.45 -8.45 7.74
C VAL A 66 -13.43 -8.43 6.55
N ARG A 67 -14.57 -7.75 6.69
CA ARG A 67 -15.56 -7.68 5.62
C ARG A 67 -15.05 -6.87 4.44
N THR A 68 -14.41 -5.73 4.70
CA THR A 68 -13.88 -4.89 3.63
C THR A 68 -12.73 -5.56 2.90
N MET A 69 -11.84 -6.28 3.60
CA MET A 69 -10.79 -7.08 2.94
C MET A 69 -11.38 -8.16 2.02
N ALA A 70 -12.46 -8.84 2.41
CA ALA A 70 -13.12 -9.82 1.55
C ALA A 70 -13.75 -9.18 0.30
N ILE A 71 -14.27 -7.95 0.41
CA ILE A 71 -14.78 -7.19 -0.74
C ILE A 71 -13.63 -6.81 -1.67
N ILE A 72 -12.55 -6.26 -1.12
CA ILE A 72 -11.33 -5.90 -1.87
C ILE A 72 -10.81 -7.10 -2.65
N ASP A 73 -10.66 -8.25 -1.99
CA ASP A 73 -10.16 -9.49 -2.61
C ASP A 73 -11.04 -9.93 -3.78
N SER A 74 -12.38 -9.84 -3.62
CA SER A 74 -13.32 -10.17 -4.69
C SER A 74 -13.30 -9.20 -5.87
N LEU A 75 -12.91 -7.93 -5.64
CA LEU A 75 -12.89 -6.89 -6.67
C LEU A 75 -11.55 -6.84 -7.43
N GLU A 76 -10.43 -7.02 -6.73
CA GLU A 76 -9.09 -6.84 -7.32
C GLU A 76 -8.59 -8.11 -8.03
N GLY A 77 -9.08 -9.30 -7.67
CA GLY A 77 -8.75 -10.56 -8.37
C GLY A 77 -7.28 -10.97 -8.32
N ARG A 78 -6.43 -10.22 -7.61
CA ARG A 78 -4.99 -10.47 -7.43
C ARG A 78 -4.52 -10.00 -6.07
N ALA A 79 -3.42 -10.58 -5.59
CA ALA A 79 -2.79 -10.14 -4.36
C ALA A 79 -2.16 -8.74 -4.55
N ARG A 80 -2.37 -7.84 -3.57
CA ARG A 80 -1.73 -6.50 -3.54
C ARG A 80 -0.21 -6.53 -3.40
N GLY A 81 0.37 -7.68 -3.05
CA GLY A 81 1.81 -7.82 -2.83
C GLY A 81 2.31 -6.89 -1.72
N VAL A 82 3.33 -6.08 -2.01
CA VAL A 82 3.92 -5.14 -1.04
C VAL A 82 3.00 -3.93 -0.81
N TYR A 83 2.15 -3.57 -1.78
CA TYR A 83 1.21 -2.46 -1.64
C TYR A 83 0.22 -2.71 -0.51
N SER A 84 -0.05 -1.69 0.32
CA SER A 84 -0.84 -1.78 1.57
C SER A 84 -0.23 -2.63 2.69
N GLY A 85 0.99 -3.14 2.50
CA GLY A 85 1.81 -3.75 3.55
C GLY A 85 2.48 -2.73 4.45
N CYS A 86 3.60 -3.12 5.08
CA CYS A 86 4.42 -2.22 5.89
C CYS A 86 5.92 -2.41 5.66
N ILE A 87 6.68 -1.33 5.72
CA ILE A 87 8.16 -1.31 5.69
C ILE A 87 8.65 -0.52 6.90
N GLY A 88 9.74 -0.98 7.52
CA GLY A 88 10.35 -0.30 8.64
C GLY A 88 11.41 -1.16 9.31
N PHE A 89 11.62 -0.96 10.61
CA PHE A 89 12.63 -1.69 11.38
C PHE A 89 12.06 -2.25 12.68
N MET A 90 12.73 -3.29 13.17
CA MET A 90 12.52 -3.87 14.50
C MET A 90 13.89 -4.11 15.13
N SER A 91 14.02 -3.75 16.40
CA SER A 91 15.24 -3.90 17.18
C SER A 91 15.11 -5.04 18.20
N PHE A 92 16.25 -5.57 18.65
CA PHE A 92 16.30 -6.62 19.68
C PHE A 92 15.76 -6.19 21.05
N ASN A 93 15.60 -4.88 21.27
CA ASN A 93 14.97 -4.33 22.47
C ASN A 93 13.44 -4.19 22.34
N ASP A 94 12.82 -4.87 21.37
CA ASP A 94 11.37 -4.94 21.18
C ASP A 94 10.74 -3.58 20.78
N THR A 95 11.57 -2.67 20.25
CA THR A 95 11.11 -1.43 19.60
C THR A 95 10.97 -1.64 18.10
N PHE A 96 9.97 -1.00 17.51
CA PHE A 96 9.75 -1.03 16.07
C PHE A 96 9.13 0.29 15.61
N ASP A 97 9.39 0.61 14.34
CA ASP A 97 8.69 1.66 13.61
C ASP A 97 8.39 1.13 12.21
N LEU A 98 7.12 1.26 11.81
CA LEU A 98 6.59 0.69 10.57
C LEU A 98 5.74 1.73 9.86
N ASN A 99 6.06 1.99 8.61
CA ASN A 99 5.25 2.80 7.72
C ASN A 99 4.42 1.91 6.79
N ILE A 100 3.21 2.34 6.47
CA ILE A 100 2.37 1.66 5.48
C ILE A 100 2.96 1.90 4.10
N VAL A 101 3.05 0.84 3.29
CA VAL A 101 3.53 0.95 1.91
C VAL A 101 2.44 1.56 1.03
N ILE A 102 2.47 2.89 0.97
CA ILE A 102 1.73 3.73 0.05
C ILE A 102 2.71 4.68 -0.62
N ARG A 103 2.36 5.13 -1.82
CA ARG A 103 3.24 5.99 -2.62
C ARG A 103 4.63 5.36 -2.79
N THR A 104 4.67 4.11 -3.23
CA THR A 104 5.91 3.35 -3.47
C THR A 104 5.85 2.67 -4.83
N ALA A 105 6.94 2.75 -5.59
CA ALA A 105 7.14 1.96 -6.81
C ALA A 105 7.86 0.66 -6.44
N VAL A 106 7.34 -0.48 -6.91
CA VAL A 106 7.93 -1.80 -6.70
C VAL A 106 8.48 -2.29 -8.02
N MET A 107 9.80 -2.43 -8.09
CA MET A 107 10.51 -3.01 -9.22
C MET A 107 10.75 -4.49 -8.94
N GLN A 108 10.31 -5.36 -9.83
CA GLN A 108 10.63 -6.78 -9.78
C GLN A 108 11.50 -7.15 -10.98
N HIS A 109 12.45 -8.03 -10.73
CA HIS A 109 13.29 -8.61 -11.77
C HIS A 109 12.81 -10.04 -12.00
N GLU A 110 12.14 -10.29 -13.11
CA GLU A 110 11.82 -11.66 -13.50
C GLU A 110 13.03 -12.25 -14.22
N GLU A 111 13.72 -13.17 -13.54
CA GLU A 111 14.49 -14.17 -14.26
C GLU A 111 13.49 -15.14 -14.88
N ARG A 112 13.46 -15.20 -16.21
CA ARG A 112 12.61 -16.13 -16.94
C ARG A 112 13.03 -17.56 -16.58
N GLN A 113 12.29 -18.20 -15.67
CA GLN A 113 12.37 -19.65 -15.50
C GLN A 113 11.56 -20.28 -16.62
N ASP A 114 12.24 -20.69 -17.70
CA ASP A 114 11.65 -21.54 -18.74
C ASP A 114 11.33 -22.91 -18.11
N GLY A 115 10.19 -23.03 -17.43
CA GLY A 115 9.81 -24.27 -16.75
C GLY A 115 8.50 -24.21 -15.96
N ALA A 116 7.42 -24.64 -16.61
CA ALA A 116 6.22 -25.29 -16.05
C ALA A 116 5.43 -24.65 -14.88
N ALA A 117 4.22 -24.22 -15.23
CA ALA A 117 2.96 -24.28 -14.47
C ALA A 117 2.79 -23.41 -13.21
N GLY A 118 1.92 -22.39 -13.32
CA GLY A 118 1.06 -21.96 -12.19
C GLY A 118 0.90 -20.46 -11.99
N GLY A 119 0.15 -19.79 -12.88
CA GLY A 119 -0.33 -18.43 -12.67
C GLY A 119 -0.58 -17.73 -14.00
N ARG A 120 -1.82 -17.33 -14.29
CA ARG A 120 -2.14 -16.50 -15.47
C ARG A 120 -1.58 -15.09 -15.22
N GLN A 121 -0.33 -14.91 -15.61
CA GLN A 121 0.31 -13.60 -15.74
C GLN A 121 -0.05 -13.06 -17.13
N GLU A 122 -1.30 -12.59 -17.28
CA GLU A 122 -1.63 -11.68 -18.36
C GLU A 122 -1.28 -10.28 -17.87
N ASP A 123 -0.31 -9.64 -18.56
CA ASP A 123 -0.06 -8.20 -18.65
C ASP A 123 1.39 -7.76 -18.44
N CYS A 124 2.25 -8.28 -19.32
CA CYS A 124 3.40 -7.53 -19.79
C CYS A 124 3.52 -7.68 -21.31
N ARG A 125 2.50 -7.20 -22.05
CA ARG A 125 2.59 -7.08 -23.52
C ARG A 125 3.33 -5.80 -23.87
N THR A 126 4.64 -5.84 -23.83
CA THR A 126 5.45 -4.95 -24.67
C THR A 126 5.30 -5.47 -26.10
N GLN A 127 4.53 -4.75 -26.93
CA GLN A 127 4.52 -4.98 -28.37
C GLN A 127 5.92 -4.62 -28.90
N ALA A 128 6.80 -5.62 -28.94
CA ALA A 128 8.05 -5.53 -29.69
C ALA A 128 7.67 -5.45 -31.18
N ALA A 129 7.72 -4.24 -31.73
CA ALA A 129 7.61 -4.01 -33.16
C ALA A 129 8.74 -4.78 -33.86
N ASN A 130 8.34 -5.58 -34.85
CA ASN A 130 9.11 -6.39 -35.80
C ASN A 130 10.62 -6.06 -35.95
N GLY A 131 11.46 -7.10 -35.78
CA GLY A 131 12.71 -7.23 -36.53
C GLY A 131 13.98 -7.52 -35.70
N ALA A 132 14.62 -8.65 -36.02
CA ALA A 132 15.93 -9.15 -35.58
C ALA A 132 16.02 -9.79 -34.18
N ALA A 133 16.41 -11.07 -34.19
CA ALA A 133 16.68 -11.90 -33.03
C ALA A 133 17.95 -11.46 -32.31
N SER A 134 17.82 -10.56 -31.34
CA SER A 134 18.72 -10.48 -30.19
C SER A 134 18.00 -11.07 -28.97
N ALA A 135 18.75 -11.71 -28.07
CA ALA A 135 18.19 -12.23 -26.83
C ALA A 135 17.43 -11.11 -26.10
N PRO A 136 16.14 -11.28 -25.77
CA PRO A 136 15.37 -10.22 -25.15
C PRO A 136 15.95 -9.91 -23.77
N ALA A 137 16.24 -8.64 -23.52
CA ALA A 137 16.70 -8.15 -22.23
C ALA A 137 15.70 -8.53 -21.11
N PRO A 138 16.15 -8.74 -19.85
CA PRO A 138 15.25 -9.07 -18.76
C PRO A 138 14.16 -8.01 -18.62
N VAL A 139 12.90 -8.45 -18.64
CA VAL A 139 11.75 -7.57 -18.47
C VAL A 139 11.73 -7.12 -17.01
N ARG A 140 12.01 -5.84 -16.78
CA ARG A 140 11.81 -5.21 -15.47
C ARG A 140 10.35 -4.79 -15.40
N CYS A 141 9.54 -5.48 -14.60
CA CYS A 141 8.18 -5.05 -14.34
C CYS A 141 8.18 -4.07 -13.15
N MET A 142 7.55 -2.92 -13.34
CA MET A 142 7.32 -1.93 -12.30
C MET A 142 5.84 -1.87 -11.99
N SER A 143 5.50 -1.83 -10.71
CA SER A 143 4.12 -1.60 -10.25
C SER A 143 4.06 -0.43 -9.27
N ILE A 144 2.98 0.35 -9.35
CA ILE A 144 2.66 1.44 -8.42
C ILE A 144 1.23 1.22 -7.95
N GLY A 145 1.04 0.96 -6.65
CA GLY A 145 -0.28 0.85 -6.06
C GLY A 145 -0.83 2.21 -5.63
N ALA A 146 -2.08 2.49 -5.97
CA ALA A 146 -2.81 3.68 -5.55
C ALA A 146 -4.28 3.32 -5.26
N GLY A 147 -4.90 4.08 -4.37
CA GLY A 147 -6.29 3.83 -3.96
C GLY A 147 -6.89 4.99 -3.17
N GLY A 148 -8.20 4.91 -2.96
CA GLY A 148 -9.02 5.88 -2.25
C GLY A 148 -9.90 5.22 -1.19
N ALA A 149 -10.43 6.02 -0.27
CA ALA A 149 -11.35 5.53 0.75
C ALA A 149 -12.79 5.77 0.28
N ILE A 150 -13.54 4.69 0.04
CA ILE A 150 -14.92 4.79 -0.42
C ILE A 150 -15.88 4.82 0.77
N VAL A 151 -16.73 5.84 0.82
CA VAL A 151 -17.84 5.99 1.77
C VAL A 151 -19.16 6.15 1.03
N VAL A 152 -20.28 6.12 1.76
CA VAL A 152 -21.63 6.22 1.16
C VAL A 152 -21.86 7.51 0.36
N GLN A 153 -21.11 8.58 0.68
CA GLN A 153 -21.20 9.87 0.00
C GLN A 153 -20.10 10.09 -1.05
N SER A 154 -19.26 9.08 -1.29
CA SER A 154 -18.18 9.17 -2.29
C SER A 154 -18.77 9.34 -3.70
N GLN A 155 -18.10 10.17 -4.49
CA GLN A 155 -18.41 10.37 -5.90
C GLN A 155 -17.35 9.66 -6.73
N LEU A 156 -17.75 8.72 -7.59
CA LEU A 156 -16.83 7.85 -8.34
C LEU A 156 -15.71 8.63 -9.03
N GLU A 157 -16.07 9.68 -9.78
CA GLU A 157 -15.11 10.46 -10.56
C GLU A 157 -14.10 11.19 -9.65
N ALA A 158 -14.55 11.72 -8.51
CA ALA A 158 -13.69 12.41 -7.57
C ALA A 158 -12.69 11.44 -6.91
N GLU A 159 -13.14 10.24 -6.54
CA GLU A 159 -12.29 9.21 -5.94
C GLU A 159 -11.24 8.70 -6.95
N TYR A 160 -11.64 8.56 -8.21
CA TYR A 160 -10.74 8.18 -9.29
C TYR A 160 -9.66 9.25 -9.53
N GLU A 161 -10.04 10.53 -9.60
CA GLU A 161 -9.08 11.62 -9.74
C GLU A 161 -8.17 11.76 -8.52
N GLU A 162 -8.68 11.52 -7.30
CA GLU A 162 -7.85 11.47 -6.09
C GLU A 162 -6.82 10.34 -6.17
N MET A 163 -7.24 9.14 -6.59
CA MET A 163 -6.34 8.00 -6.80
C MET A 163 -5.25 8.34 -7.82
N ARG A 164 -5.61 8.94 -8.97
CA ARG A 164 -4.64 9.38 -9.98
C ARG A 164 -3.68 10.44 -9.44
N LEU A 165 -4.18 11.40 -8.65
CA LEU A 165 -3.37 12.43 -8.02
C LEU A 165 -2.32 11.84 -7.07
N LYS A 166 -2.70 10.82 -6.27
CA LYS A 166 -1.78 10.09 -5.39
C LYS A 166 -0.68 9.36 -6.16
N ALA A 167 -1.01 8.76 -7.32
CA ALA A 167 -0.04 8.06 -8.17
C ALA A 167 0.88 9.02 -8.94
N ARG A 168 0.37 10.19 -9.32
CA ARG A 168 1.04 11.15 -10.23
C ARG A 168 2.46 11.53 -9.79
N ALA A 169 2.69 11.72 -8.50
CA ALA A 169 4.00 12.11 -7.98
C ALA A 169 5.08 11.06 -8.29
N LEU A 170 4.76 9.77 -8.11
CA LEU A 170 5.68 8.67 -8.42
C LEU A 170 5.85 8.49 -9.91
N LEU A 171 4.76 8.54 -10.68
CA LEU A 171 4.82 8.42 -12.13
C LEU A 171 5.72 9.49 -12.74
N ARG A 172 5.63 10.74 -12.24
CA ARG A 172 6.54 11.81 -12.65
C ARG A 172 7.98 11.52 -12.23
N ALA A 173 8.20 11.08 -10.98
CA ALA A 173 9.54 10.75 -10.50
C ALA A 173 10.20 9.66 -11.35
N VAL A 174 9.47 8.59 -11.69
CA VAL A 174 9.97 7.52 -12.55
C VAL A 174 10.22 8.02 -13.97
N GLY A 175 9.27 8.75 -14.58
CA GLY A 175 9.46 9.31 -15.92
C GLY A 175 10.68 10.23 -16.04
N MET A 176 10.97 11.01 -14.99
CA MET A 176 12.18 11.83 -14.90
C MET A 176 13.47 11.01 -14.77
N CYS A 177 13.41 9.82 -14.15
CA CYS A 177 14.56 8.92 -14.03
C CYS A 177 14.83 8.10 -15.30
N GLU A 178 13.80 7.77 -16.09
CA GLU A 178 13.93 6.98 -17.32
C GLU A 178 14.21 7.83 -18.58
N GLY A 179 14.21 9.17 -18.47
CA GLY A 179 14.36 10.06 -19.63
C GLY A 179 13.18 9.98 -20.61
N VAL A 180 12.02 9.47 -20.15
CA VAL A 180 10.82 9.28 -20.97
C VAL A 180 10.02 10.57 -20.96
N GLU A 181 10.20 11.39 -22.00
CA GLU A 181 9.26 12.46 -22.35
C GLU A 181 8.00 11.83 -22.98
N GLY A 182 7.00 11.50 -22.15
CA GLY A 182 5.73 10.98 -22.60
C GLY A 182 4.81 10.54 -21.45
N PRO A 183 3.49 10.43 -21.65
CA PRO A 183 2.57 9.99 -20.60
C PRO A 183 2.86 8.53 -20.21
N VAL A 184 3.34 8.33 -18.98
CA VAL A 184 3.53 7.00 -18.38
C VAL A 184 2.16 6.31 -18.30
N PRO A 185 2.01 5.08 -18.83
CA PRO A 185 0.74 4.37 -18.80
C PRO A 185 0.36 4.08 -17.36
N VAL A 186 -0.68 4.77 -16.87
CA VAL A 186 -1.33 4.45 -15.62
C VAL A 186 -2.23 3.27 -15.91
N LEU A 187 -1.84 2.07 -15.46
CA LEU A 187 -2.74 0.93 -15.43
C LEU A 187 -3.85 1.25 -14.43
N ALA A 188 -4.97 1.73 -14.97
CA ALA A 188 -6.26 1.70 -14.30
C ALA A 188 -6.90 0.38 -14.71
N GLU A 189 -6.99 -0.54 -13.75
CA GLU A 189 -7.88 -1.69 -13.82
C GLU A 189 -8.99 -1.49 -12.80
#